data_AF-A0A922VLP0-F1
#
_entry.id   AF-A0A922VLP0-F1
#
_cell.length_a   1.000
_cell.length_b   1.000
_cell.length_c   1.000
_cell.angle_alpha   90.00
_cell.angle_beta   90.00
_cell.angle_gamma   90.00
#
_symmetry.space_group_name_H-M   'P 1'
#
loop_
_entity.id
_entity.type
_entity.pdbx_description
1 polymer ?
#
loop_
_entity_poly.entity_id
_entity_poly.type
_entity_poly.pdbx_seq_one_letter_code
_entity_poly.pdbx_strand_id
1 'polypeptide(L)'
;MRGTQDQIAAYLASAANLLGRYSVDLALPSDSDAVELLEDSNGNLSFELLGTLPGSQDVARSELAIREGFERLGPDQYERTRYEFELVDRGREYRCAFHMHFTEWFVERYQVVVHEHCERPVGRVACEHYEGSPIKDAFAGILKLIEVWTDAPPDCATLACLD
;
A
#
# COMPACT_ATOMS: atom_id res chain seq x y z
N MET A 1 12.91 2.57 -4.25
CA MET A 1 13.16 4.03 -4.21
C MET A 1 14.36 4.27 -3.31
N ARG A 2 15.23 5.24 -3.63
CA ARG A 2 16.29 5.73 -2.73
C ARG A 2 16.18 7.25 -2.62
N GLY A 3 16.53 7.80 -1.46
CA GLY A 3 16.52 9.25 -1.25
C GLY A 3 17.01 9.67 0.12
N THR A 4 17.10 10.99 0.30
CA THR A 4 17.28 11.63 1.61
C THR A 4 15.96 11.72 2.36
N GLN A 5 16.00 12.07 3.65
CA GLN A 5 14.80 12.28 4.45
C GLN A 5 13.89 13.36 3.84
N ASP A 6 14.45 14.49 3.42
CA ASP A 6 13.70 15.57 2.76
C ASP A 6 13.05 15.12 1.44
N GLN A 7 13.75 14.30 0.66
CA GLN A 7 13.20 13.74 -0.58
C GLN A 7 12.04 12.78 -0.30
N ILE A 8 12.14 11.97 0.76
CA ILE A 8 11.07 11.07 1.18
C ILE A 8 9.87 11.86 1.72
N ALA A 9 10.10 12.93 2.49
CA ALA A 9 9.03 13.81 2.97
C ALA A 9 8.30 14.51 1.81
N ALA A 10 9.03 15.03 0.82
CA ALA A 10 8.44 15.63 -0.38
C ALA A 10 7.67 14.61 -1.24
N TYR A 11 8.18 13.38 -1.30
CA TYR A 11 7.52 12.26 -1.95
C TYR A 11 6.21 11.87 -1.25
N LEU A 12 6.20 11.75 0.08
CA LEU A 12 5.01 11.52 0.89
C LEU A 12 3.95 12.59 0.65
N ALA A 13 4.33 13.88 0.72
CA ALA A 13 3.42 14.98 0.44
C ALA A 13 2.84 14.90 -0.98
N SER A 14 3.64 14.49 -1.96
CA SER A 14 3.18 14.32 -3.34
C SER A 14 2.22 13.14 -3.51
N ALA A 15 2.44 12.02 -2.79
CA ALA A 15 1.53 10.88 -2.77
C ALA A 15 0.19 11.24 -2.12
N ALA A 16 0.21 11.94 -0.99
CA ALA A 16 -1.00 12.47 -0.34
C ALA A 16 -1.79 13.42 -1.26
N ASN A 17 -1.10 14.32 -1.95
CA ASN A 17 -1.71 15.20 -2.95
C ASN A 17 -2.35 14.43 -4.11
N LEU A 18 -1.75 13.32 -4.56
CA LEU A 18 -2.34 12.47 -5.60
C LEU A 18 -3.64 11.84 -5.12
N LEU A 19 -3.68 11.29 -3.90
CA LEU A 19 -4.90 10.74 -3.29
C LEU A 19 -6.01 11.81 -3.20
N GLY A 20 -5.66 13.04 -2.81
CA GLY A 20 -6.61 14.16 -2.80
C GLY A 20 -7.22 14.49 -4.16
N ARG A 21 -6.49 14.29 -5.28
CA ARG A 21 -7.04 14.47 -6.64
C ARG A 21 -8.10 13.43 -7.01
N TYR A 22 -8.08 12.28 -6.35
CA TYR A 22 -9.11 11.24 -6.47
C TYR A 22 -10.20 11.36 -5.39
N SER A 23 -10.25 12.50 -4.68
CA SER A 23 -11.21 12.77 -3.61
C SER A 23 -11.16 11.75 -2.47
N VAL A 24 -10.00 11.16 -2.22
CA VAL A 24 -9.76 10.31 -1.07
C VAL A 24 -9.72 11.18 0.18
N ASP A 25 -10.57 10.86 1.15
CA ASP A 25 -10.60 11.49 2.45
C ASP A 25 -9.54 10.83 3.33
N LEU A 26 -8.40 11.51 3.51
CA LEU A 26 -7.27 10.99 4.28
C LEU A 26 -7.54 11.11 5.78
N ALA A 27 -7.36 10.02 6.51
CA ALA A 27 -7.34 10.02 7.97
C ALA A 27 -6.01 10.62 8.43
N LEU A 28 -6.02 11.91 8.73
CA LEU A 28 -4.87 12.62 9.29
C LEU A 28 -4.77 12.40 10.81
N PRO A 29 -3.57 12.51 11.39
CA PRO A 29 -3.40 12.48 12.84
C PRO A 29 -4.28 13.53 13.52
N SER A 30 -4.87 13.22 14.68
CA SER A 30 -5.83 14.12 15.35
C SER A 30 -5.25 15.49 15.74
N ASP A 31 -3.93 15.57 15.89
CA ASP A 31 -3.20 16.78 16.30
C ASP A 31 -2.47 17.48 15.13
N SER A 32 -2.69 17.06 13.87
CA SER A 32 -1.98 17.57 12.70
C SER A 32 -2.83 17.57 11.43
N ASP A 33 -2.81 18.68 10.69
CA ASP A 33 -3.37 18.77 9.33
C ASP A 33 -2.38 18.27 8.24
N ALA A 34 -1.30 17.59 8.64
CA ALA A 34 -0.27 17.11 7.75
C ALA A 34 0.00 15.61 7.95
N VAL A 35 0.35 14.95 6.84
CA VAL A 35 0.84 13.57 6.81
C VAL A 35 2.21 13.49 7.48
N GLU A 36 2.48 12.37 8.15
CA GLU A 36 3.65 12.21 9.01
C GLU A 36 4.65 11.21 8.43
N LEU A 37 5.93 11.59 8.48
CA LEU A 37 7.05 10.69 8.24
C LEU A 37 7.65 10.31 9.59
N LEU A 38 7.57 9.03 9.94
CA LEU A 38 8.02 8.49 11.20
C LEU A 38 9.46 7.99 11.08
N GLU A 39 10.25 8.23 12.12
CA GLU A 39 11.60 7.68 12.29
C GLU A 39 11.63 6.73 13.50
N ASP A 40 12.14 5.51 13.31
CA ASP A 40 12.29 4.56 14.42
C ASP A 40 13.61 4.76 15.19
N SER A 41 13.82 3.98 16.26
CA SER A 41 15.05 4.07 17.08
C SER A 41 16.33 3.67 16.35
N ASN A 42 16.24 3.01 15.19
CA ASN A 42 17.36 2.65 14.34
C ASN A 42 17.61 3.69 13.24
N GLY A 43 16.80 4.75 13.21
CA GLY A 43 16.83 5.77 12.19
C GLY A 43 16.21 5.32 10.87
N ASN A 44 15.39 4.27 10.84
CA ASN A 44 14.64 3.91 9.63
C ASN A 44 13.41 4.79 9.50
N LEU A 45 13.01 5.07 8.26
CA LEU A 45 11.87 5.93 7.98
C LEU A 45 10.65 5.10 7.56
N SER A 46 9.46 5.59 7.87
CA SER A 46 8.22 5.02 7.35
C SER A 46 7.08 6.02 7.35
N PHE A 47 6.08 5.77 6.51
CA PHE A 47 4.85 6.54 6.53
C PHE A 47 3.65 5.62 6.27
N GLU A 48 2.48 6.14 6.65
CA GLU A 48 1.19 5.52 6.39
C GLU A 48 0.22 6.60 5.89
N LEU A 49 -0.49 6.31 4.80
CA LEU A 49 -1.64 7.08 4.32
C LEU A 49 -2.86 6.19 4.35
N LEU A 50 -3.77 6.44 5.29
CA LEU A 50 -5.06 5.79 5.36
C LEU A 50 -6.11 6.72 4.78
N GLY A 51 -7.03 6.19 3.99
CA GLY A 51 -8.08 7.02 3.41
C GLY A 51 -9.34 6.27 3.05
N THR A 52 -10.42 7.01 2.95
CA THR A 52 -11.70 6.51 2.48
C THR A 52 -11.99 7.07 1.09
N LEU A 53 -12.37 6.21 0.15
CA LEU A 53 -12.75 6.59 -1.20
C LEU A 53 -14.18 7.18 -1.20
N PRO A 54 -14.49 8.08 -2.15
CA PRO A 54 -15.82 8.65 -2.26
C PRO A 54 -16.84 7.56 -2.61
N GLY A 55 -18.02 7.63 -2.02
CA GLY A 55 -19.12 6.68 -2.25
C GLY A 55 -20.47 7.27 -1.88
N SER A 56 -21.55 6.64 -2.35
CA SER A 56 -22.90 7.01 -1.90
C SER A 56 -23.08 6.63 -0.44
N GLN A 57 -23.89 7.38 0.30
CA GLN A 57 -24.12 7.11 1.73
C GLN A 57 -24.75 5.73 2.00
N ASP A 58 -25.41 5.15 0.99
CA ASP A 58 -26.11 3.88 1.08
C ASP A 58 -25.23 2.65 0.78
N VAL A 59 -23.97 2.84 0.38
CA VAL A 59 -23.03 1.75 0.08
C VAL A 59 -21.88 1.79 1.09
N ALA A 60 -21.49 0.61 1.58
CA ALA A 60 -20.33 0.49 2.45
C ALA A 60 -19.09 1.06 1.76
N ARG A 61 -18.41 2.00 2.42
CA ARG A 61 -17.30 2.76 1.84
C ARG A 61 -16.10 1.85 1.55
N SER A 62 -15.36 2.19 0.49
CA SER A 62 -14.08 1.56 0.17
C SER A 62 -12.95 2.29 0.90
N GLU A 63 -12.03 1.54 1.48
CA GLU A 63 -10.91 2.01 2.29
C GLU A 63 -9.60 1.69 1.55
N LEU A 64 -8.62 2.57 1.63
CA LEU A 64 -7.27 2.32 1.13
C LEU A 64 -6.23 2.58 2.20
N ALA A 65 -5.11 1.86 2.08
CA ALA A 65 -3.92 2.08 2.87
C ALA A 65 -2.67 2.05 1.98
N ILE A 66 -1.81 3.06 2.14
CA ILE A 66 -0.49 3.13 1.49
C ILE A 66 0.56 3.20 2.60
N ARG A 67 1.37 2.16 2.70
CA ARG A 67 2.45 2.05 3.67
C ARG A 67 3.76 1.85 2.95
N GLU A 68 4.78 2.59 3.34
CA GLU A 68 6.15 2.32 2.90
C GLU A 68 7.11 2.41 4.08
N GLY A 69 8.21 1.67 3.99
CA GLY A 69 9.33 1.79 4.92
C GLY A 69 10.66 1.75 4.19
N PHE A 70 11.61 2.46 4.80
CA PHE A 70 12.90 2.74 4.24
C PHE A 70 13.98 2.48 5.27
N GLU A 71 14.94 1.64 4.91
CA GLU A 71 16.11 1.38 5.71
C GLU A 71 17.20 2.41 5.47
N ARG A 72 17.90 2.76 6.54
CA ARG A 72 19.03 3.68 6.49
C ARG A 72 20.29 2.98 5.96
N LEU A 73 20.81 3.45 4.83
CA LEU A 73 22.06 2.97 4.23
C LEU A 73 23.30 3.75 4.70
N GLY A 74 23.10 4.98 5.18
CA GLY A 74 24.17 5.87 5.62
C GLY A 74 23.63 7.21 6.13
N PRO A 75 24.50 8.19 6.40
CA PRO A 75 24.07 9.54 6.74
C PRO A 75 23.11 10.11 5.69
N ASP A 76 21.86 10.34 6.10
CA ASP A 76 20.77 10.88 5.27
C ASP A 76 20.57 10.14 3.93
N GLN A 77 20.76 8.81 3.93
CA GLN A 77 20.53 7.97 2.75
C GLN A 77 19.67 6.78 3.13
N TYR A 78 18.57 6.64 2.40
CA TYR A 78 17.54 5.65 2.67
C TYR A 78 17.19 4.87 1.41
N GLU A 79 16.80 3.61 1.58
CA GLU A 79 16.28 2.74 0.52
C GLU A 79 14.97 2.11 0.97
N ARG A 80 13.96 2.11 0.09
CA ARG A 80 12.68 1.46 0.36
C ARG A 80 12.85 -0.05 0.42
N THR A 81 12.56 -0.65 1.57
CA THR A 81 12.65 -2.10 1.82
C THR A 81 11.32 -2.73 2.20
N ARG A 82 10.24 -1.95 2.25
CA ARG A 82 8.88 -2.49 2.36
C ARG A 82 7.86 -1.57 1.71
N TYR A 83 6.81 -2.18 1.17
CA TYR A 83 5.57 -1.47 0.89
C TYR A 83 4.37 -2.38 1.10
N GLU A 84 3.25 -1.76 1.39
CA GLU A 84 1.93 -2.38 1.41
C GLU A 84 0.93 -1.37 0.85
N PHE A 85 0.28 -1.75 -0.25
CA PHE A 85 -0.77 -0.97 -0.88
C PHE A 85 -2.04 -1.80 -0.87
N GLU A 86 -3.04 -1.37 -0.13
CA GLU A 86 -4.24 -2.15 0.14
C GLU A 86 -5.50 -1.37 -0.21
N LEU A 87 -6.47 -2.08 -0.79
CA LEU A 87 -7.83 -1.63 -1.00
C LEU A 87 -8.79 -2.65 -0.37
N VAL A 88 -9.71 -2.16 0.45
CA VAL A 88 -10.84 -2.92 0.97
C VAL A 88 -12.11 -2.27 0.46
N ASP A 89 -12.80 -2.92 -0.48
CA ASP A 89 -14.10 -2.50 -0.99
C ASP A 89 -15.21 -3.37 -0.40
N ARG A 90 -15.85 -2.85 0.65
CA ARG A 90 -16.94 -3.55 1.33
C ARG A 90 -18.22 -3.59 0.50
N GLY A 91 -18.45 -2.60 -0.37
CA GLY A 91 -19.62 -2.58 -1.25
C GLY A 91 -19.60 -3.69 -2.30
N ARG A 92 -18.39 -4.10 -2.75
CA ARG A 92 -18.18 -5.19 -3.71
C ARG A 92 -17.70 -6.49 -3.06
N GLU A 93 -17.61 -6.53 -1.73
CA GLU A 93 -17.04 -7.63 -0.95
C GLU A 93 -15.67 -8.08 -1.50
N TYR A 94 -14.82 -7.11 -1.84
CA TYR A 94 -13.53 -7.37 -2.46
C TYR A 94 -12.39 -6.70 -1.69
N ARG A 95 -11.29 -7.41 -1.48
CA ARG A 95 -10.05 -6.86 -0.95
C ARG A 95 -8.90 -7.25 -1.86
N CYS A 96 -8.00 -6.31 -2.12
CA CYS A 96 -6.68 -6.63 -2.67
C CYS A 96 -5.59 -5.89 -1.91
N ALA A 97 -4.41 -6.51 -1.84
CA ALA A 97 -3.22 -5.84 -1.35
C ALA A 97 -1.99 -6.26 -2.15
N PHE A 98 -1.05 -5.34 -2.30
CA PHE A 98 0.22 -5.55 -2.98
C PHE A 98 1.35 -5.31 -2.00
N HIS A 99 2.13 -6.34 -1.73
CA HIS A 99 3.13 -6.32 -0.67
C HIS A 99 4.54 -6.48 -1.23
N MET A 100 5.49 -5.87 -0.53
CA MET A 100 6.91 -6.14 -0.68
C MET A 100 7.54 -6.30 0.69
N HIS A 101 8.23 -7.41 0.89
CA HIS A 101 8.99 -7.72 2.08
C HIS A 101 10.43 -8.08 1.70
N PHE A 102 11.39 -7.32 2.24
CA PHE A 102 12.81 -7.70 2.25
C PHE A 102 13.16 -8.50 3.51
N THR A 103 12.25 -9.36 3.97
CA THR A 103 12.51 -10.24 5.11
C THR A 103 13.11 -11.56 4.64
N GLU A 104 14.25 -11.95 5.21
CA GLU A 104 14.97 -13.20 4.86
C GLU A 104 14.04 -14.41 4.79
N TRP A 105 13.17 -14.58 5.79
CA TRP A 105 12.25 -15.72 5.85
C TRP A 105 11.31 -15.83 4.63
N PHE A 106 10.82 -14.70 4.10
CA PHE A 106 9.87 -14.70 2.98
C PHE A 106 10.58 -15.05 1.67
N VAL A 107 11.79 -14.50 1.49
CA VAL A 107 12.65 -14.81 0.35
C VAL A 107 13.10 -16.26 0.36
N GLU A 108 13.48 -16.79 1.53
CA GLU A 108 13.84 -18.20 1.68
C GLU A 108 12.68 -19.13 1.35
N ARG A 109 11.47 -18.77 1.77
CA ARG A 109 10.27 -19.60 1.60
C ARG A 109 9.71 -19.55 0.17
N TYR A 110 9.50 -18.37 -0.38
CA TYR A 110 8.76 -18.17 -1.64
C TYR A 110 9.65 -17.75 -2.81
N GLN A 111 10.95 -17.53 -2.59
CA GLN A 111 11.93 -17.12 -3.62
C GLN A 111 11.60 -15.80 -4.33
N VAL A 112 10.66 -15.02 -3.79
CA VAL A 112 10.25 -13.70 -4.26
C VAL A 112 10.20 -12.73 -3.08
N VAL A 113 10.28 -11.43 -3.35
CA VAL A 113 10.16 -10.36 -2.33
C VAL A 113 8.80 -9.66 -2.38
N VAL A 114 7.96 -10.00 -3.36
CA VAL A 114 6.66 -9.37 -3.60
C VAL A 114 5.58 -10.42 -3.75
N HIS A 115 4.37 -10.08 -3.33
CA HIS A 115 3.18 -10.90 -3.52
C HIS A 115 1.93 -10.04 -3.50
N GLU A 116 0.81 -10.64 -3.87
CA GLU A 116 -0.50 -10.04 -3.83
C GLU A 116 -1.42 -10.81 -2.88
N HIS A 117 -2.39 -10.11 -2.30
CA HIS A 117 -3.53 -10.68 -1.61
C HIS A 117 -4.79 -10.36 -2.41
N CYS A 118 -5.71 -11.31 -2.45
CA CYS A 118 -7.03 -11.16 -3.06
C CYS A 118 -8.07 -11.91 -2.23
N GLU A 119 -9.15 -11.25 -1.86
CA GLU A 119 -10.28 -11.86 -1.16
C GLU A 119 -11.59 -11.49 -1.83
N ARG A 120 -12.43 -12.50 -2.01
CA ARG A 120 -13.81 -12.35 -2.48
C ARG A 120 -14.65 -13.56 -2.06
N PRO A 121 -15.57 -13.43 -1.08
CA PRO A 121 -15.85 -12.24 -0.29
C PRO A 121 -14.69 -11.86 0.64
N VAL A 122 -14.67 -10.62 1.13
CA VAL A 122 -13.76 -10.18 2.20
C VAL A 122 -13.85 -11.13 3.41
N GLY A 123 -12.69 -11.49 3.96
CA GLY A 123 -12.53 -12.45 5.05
C GLY A 123 -12.40 -13.90 4.57
N ARG A 124 -12.42 -14.15 3.26
CA ARG A 124 -12.22 -15.49 2.67
C ARG A 124 -11.05 -15.48 1.70
N VAL A 125 -9.95 -16.11 2.13
CA VAL A 125 -8.76 -16.35 1.31
C VAL A 125 -8.82 -17.75 0.69
N ALA A 126 -8.61 -17.83 -0.62
CA ALA A 126 -8.34 -19.10 -1.30
C ALA A 126 -6.84 -19.43 -1.27
N CYS A 127 -6.00 -18.39 -1.28
CA CYS A 127 -4.56 -18.45 -1.18
C CYS A 127 -4.07 -17.34 -0.26
N GLU A 128 -3.06 -17.62 0.56
CA GLU A 128 -2.46 -16.59 1.42
C GLU A 128 -1.55 -15.65 0.62
N HIS A 129 -0.83 -16.16 -0.37
CA HIS A 129 0.13 -15.39 -1.17
C HIS A 129 -0.07 -15.70 -2.65
N TYR A 130 -0.47 -14.70 -3.42
CA TYR A 130 -0.52 -14.79 -4.88
C TYR A 130 0.76 -14.23 -5.49
N GLU A 131 1.12 -14.74 -6.67
CA GLU A 131 2.17 -14.14 -7.50
C GLU A 131 1.88 -12.66 -7.71
N GLY A 132 2.90 -11.83 -7.53
CA GLY A 132 2.78 -10.38 -7.64
C GLY A 132 3.88 -9.78 -8.50
N SER A 133 3.60 -8.59 -9.04
CA SER A 133 4.61 -7.79 -9.71
C SER A 133 5.13 -6.66 -8.81
N PRO A 134 6.43 -6.33 -8.84
CA PRO A 134 6.96 -5.23 -8.06
C PRO A 134 6.31 -3.89 -8.44
N ILE A 135 5.80 -3.18 -7.43
CA ILE A 135 5.25 -1.84 -7.62
C ILE A 135 6.35 -0.82 -7.32
N LYS A 136 6.65 -0.01 -8.33
CA LYS A 136 7.80 0.89 -8.37
C LYS A 136 7.85 1.88 -7.21
N ASP A 137 6.73 2.51 -6.91
CA ASP A 137 6.56 3.59 -5.92
C ASP A 137 5.08 3.73 -5.54
N ALA A 138 4.78 4.54 -4.54
CA ALA A 138 3.44 4.83 -4.05
C ALA A 138 2.57 5.47 -5.13
N PHE A 139 3.11 6.20 -6.11
CA PHE A 139 2.29 6.72 -7.21
C PHE A 139 1.75 5.58 -8.07
N ALA A 140 2.61 4.64 -8.45
CA ALA A 140 2.19 3.42 -9.15
C ALA A 140 1.22 2.59 -8.31
N GLY A 141 1.46 2.48 -7.00
CA GLY A 141 0.57 1.80 -6.05
C GLY A 141 -0.81 2.44 -5.98
N ILE A 142 -0.88 3.75 -5.80
CA ILE A 142 -2.12 4.53 -5.78
C ILE A 142 -2.89 4.34 -7.08
N LEU A 143 -2.24 4.52 -8.23
CA LEU A 143 -2.89 4.34 -9.53
C LEU A 143 -3.42 2.92 -9.71
N LYS A 144 -2.69 1.91 -9.21
CA LYS A 144 -3.13 0.52 -9.25
C LYS A 144 -4.36 0.27 -8.38
N LEU A 145 -4.38 0.80 -7.15
CA LEU A 145 -5.55 0.69 -6.28
C LEU A 145 -6.76 1.43 -6.84
N ILE A 146 -6.56 2.61 -7.44
CA ILE A 146 -7.63 3.36 -8.08
C ILE A 146 -8.18 2.61 -9.29
N GLU A 147 -7.33 2.02 -10.13
CA GLU A 147 -7.74 1.15 -11.25
C GLU A 147 -8.62 0.00 -10.76
N VAL A 148 -8.16 -0.75 -9.74
CA VAL A 148 -8.93 -1.84 -9.15
C VAL A 148 -10.24 -1.33 -8.53
N TRP A 149 -10.21 -0.14 -7.95
CA TRP A 149 -11.40 0.47 -7.38
C TRP A 149 -12.43 0.85 -8.46
N THR A 150 -12.02 1.39 -9.60
CA THR A 150 -12.95 1.83 -10.65
C THR A 150 -13.41 0.72 -11.58
N ASP A 151 -12.61 -0.33 -11.76
CA ASP A 151 -12.90 -1.42 -12.68
C ASP A 151 -13.68 -2.57 -12.01
N ALA A 152 -14.10 -3.56 -12.80
CA ALA A 152 -14.69 -4.77 -12.24
C ALA A 152 -13.62 -5.54 -11.44
N PRO A 153 -13.89 -5.92 -10.17
CA PRO A 153 -12.92 -6.66 -9.38
C PRO A 153 -12.56 -7.98 -10.07
N PRO A 154 -11.26 -8.33 -10.15
CA PRO A 154 -10.83 -9.60 -10.73
C PRO A 154 -11.37 -10.79 -9.93
N ASP A 155 -11.38 -11.95 -10.57
CA ASP A 155 -11.65 -13.21 -9.90
C ASP A 155 -10.37 -13.73 -9.24
N CYS A 156 -10.34 -13.77 -7.91
CA CYS A 156 -9.18 -14.24 -7.14
C CYS A 156 -8.80 -15.69 -7.49
N ALA A 157 -9.73 -16.50 -8.02
CA ALA A 157 -9.44 -17.86 -8.45
C ALA A 157 -8.57 -17.95 -9.72
N THR A 158 -8.40 -16.83 -10.43
CA THR A 158 -7.56 -16.76 -11.64
C THR A 158 -6.11 -16.37 -11.34
N LEU A 159 -5.81 -15.99 -10.10
CA LEU A 159 -4.46 -15.62 -9.68
C LEU A 159 -3.64 -16.87 -9.35
N ALA A 160 -2.35 -16.83 -9.67
CA ALA A 160 -1.42 -17.92 -9.37
C ALA A 160 -0.98 -17.85 -7.90
N CYS A 161 -1.02 -18.98 -7.20
CA CYS A 161 -0.51 -19.09 -5.83
C CYS A 161 1.01 -19.20 -5.81
N LEU A 162 1.64 -18.59 -4.80
CA LEU A 162 3.01 -18.91 -4.39
C LEU A 162 2.96 -20.10 -3.43
N ASP A 163 3.61 -21.21 -3.80
CA ASP A 163 3.69 -22.45 -3.01
C ASP A 163 4.99 -22.54 -2.18
#